data_AF-A0A7S1N8X0-F1
#
_entry.id   AF-A0A7S1N8X0-F1
#
_cell.length_a   1.000
_cell.length_b   1.000
_cell.length_c   1.000
_cell.angle_alpha   90.00
_cell.angle_beta   90.00
_cell.angle_gamma   90.00
#
_symmetry.space_group_name_H-M   'P 1'
#
loop_
_entity.id
_entity.type
_entity.pdbx_description
1 polymer ?
#
loop_
_entity_poly.entity_id
_entity_poly.type
_entity_poly.pdbx_seq_one_letter_code
_entity_poly.pdbx_strand_id
1 'polypeptide(L)'
;MAVYDLVIVGRGMVGSAAARHATQCLSEEQGPDPPRVALEGPDEPPRDLFSEREVFGAHYDEGRITRKTDPDPTWAWLAQRSIERFAELEEPGGPPFFVECGHLAVAPAETSSLRQRAANARAQGVAIQELGPEELSAQYPYLALPPGARGVYEAD
;
A
#
# COMPACT_ATOMS: atom_id res chain seq x y z
N MET A 1 -27.55 14.04 22.86
CA MET A 1 -26.10 13.92 22.65
C MET A 1 -25.80 12.48 22.31
N ALA A 2 -25.23 12.21 21.13
CA ALA A 2 -24.79 10.85 20.80
C ALA A 2 -23.46 10.58 21.52
N VAL A 3 -23.30 9.37 22.05
CA VAL A 3 -22.06 8.91 22.70
C VAL A 3 -21.46 7.87 21.78
N TYR A 4 -20.19 8.01 21.42
CA TYR A 4 -19.47 7.07 20.56
C TYR A 4 -18.34 6.43 21.36
N ASP A 5 -18.04 5.17 21.07
CA ASP A 5 -16.90 4.46 21.65
C ASP A 5 -15.58 4.96 21.03
N LEU A 6 -15.62 5.32 19.75
CA LEU A 6 -14.49 5.87 19.00
C LEU A 6 -14.97 6.87 17.95
N VAL A 7 -14.27 8.00 17.85
CA VAL A 7 -14.43 8.97 16.76
C VAL A 7 -13.11 9.08 16.00
N ILE A 8 -13.15 8.83 14.70
CA ILE A 8 -12.00 8.92 13.80
C ILE A 8 -12.17 10.16 12.94
N VAL A 9 -11.22 11.08 13.01
CA VAL A 9 -11.23 12.32 12.24
C VAL A 9 -10.31 12.16 11.02
N GLY A 10 -10.91 12.24 9.83
CA GLY A 10 -10.27 12.10 8.53
C GLY A 10 -10.81 10.91 7.74
N ARG A 11 -11.86 11.12 6.94
CA ARG A 11 -12.53 10.10 6.10
C ARG A 11 -11.77 9.68 4.83
N GLY A 12 -10.43 9.67 4.88
CA GLY A 12 -9.56 9.26 3.78
C GLY A 12 -9.09 7.79 3.90
N MET A 13 -8.04 7.42 3.16
CA MET A 13 -7.50 6.05 3.14
C MET A 13 -7.27 5.45 4.53
N VAL A 14 -6.57 6.18 5.40
CA VAL A 14 -6.21 5.70 6.74
C VAL A 14 -7.42 5.64 7.66
N GLY A 15 -8.25 6.69 7.68
CA GLY A 15 -9.40 6.75 8.59
C GLY A 15 -10.50 5.76 8.22
N SER A 16 -10.75 5.54 6.92
CA SER A 16 -11.72 4.54 6.46
C SER A 16 -11.27 3.12 6.81
N ALA A 17 -9.98 2.80 6.63
CA ALA A 17 -9.42 1.52 7.07
C ALA A 17 -9.49 1.36 8.60
N ALA A 18 -9.12 2.41 9.34
CA ALA A 18 -9.19 2.43 10.81
C ALA A 18 -10.62 2.22 11.31
N ALA A 19 -11.62 2.87 10.69
CA ALA A 19 -13.02 2.72 11.07
C ALA A 19 -13.51 1.29 10.84
N ARG A 20 -13.24 0.70 9.67
CA ARG A 20 -13.57 -0.70 9.38
C ARG A 20 -12.98 -1.64 10.43
N HIS A 21 -11.67 -1.53 10.70
CA HIS A 21 -11.00 -2.42 11.63
C HIS A 21 -11.44 -2.18 13.08
N ALA A 22 -11.62 -0.94 13.51
CA ALA A 22 -12.11 -0.63 14.84
C ALA A 22 -13.52 -1.19 15.07
N THR A 23 -14.43 -1.07 14.10
CA THR A 23 -15.76 -1.68 14.18
C THR A 23 -15.66 -3.21 14.30
N GLN A 24 -14.80 -3.86 13.52
CA GLN A 24 -14.60 -5.32 13.59
C GLN A 24 -14.07 -5.75 14.97
N CYS A 25 -12.95 -5.18 15.42
CA CYS A 25 -12.32 -5.54 16.68
C CYS A 25 -13.24 -5.26 17.88
N LEU A 26 -13.90 -4.10 17.92
CA LEU A 26 -14.81 -3.79 19.02
C LEU A 26 -16.07 -4.66 19.00
N SER A 27 -16.54 -5.11 17.82
CA SER A 27 -17.69 -6.04 17.74
C SER A 27 -17.35 -7.41 18.31
N GLU A 28 -16.11 -7.87 18.15
CA GLU A 28 -15.63 -9.13 18.74
C GLU A 28 -15.53 -9.03 20.28
N GLU A 29 -15.18 -7.86 20.81
CA GLU A 29 -15.05 -7.61 22.25
C GLU A 29 -16.39 -7.35 22.95
N GLN A 30 -17.33 -6.65 22.28
CA GLN A 30 -18.53 -6.08 22.90
C GLN A 30 -19.80 -6.92 22.71
N GLY A 31 -19.77 -8.23 22.98
CA GLY A 31 -21.00 -9.04 23.17
C GLY A 31 -22.11 -8.79 22.12
N PRO A 32 -23.40 -8.65 22.50
CA PRO A 32 -24.50 -8.47 21.55
C PRO A 32 -24.70 -7.02 21.05
N ASP A 33 -24.09 -6.02 21.69
CA ASP A 33 -24.31 -4.61 21.37
C ASP A 33 -23.27 -4.13 20.34
N PRO A 34 -23.67 -3.54 19.20
CA PRO A 34 -22.72 -3.10 18.19
C PRO A 34 -21.93 -1.87 18.66
N PRO A 35 -20.61 -1.81 18.40
CA PRO A 35 -19.80 -0.66 18.77
C PRO A 35 -20.19 0.57 17.96
N ARG A 36 -20.16 1.74 18.62
CA ARG A 36 -20.51 3.02 18.02
C ARG A 36 -19.23 3.73 17.59
N VAL A 37 -18.79 3.43 16.36
CA VAL A 37 -17.66 4.09 15.70
C VAL A 37 -18.17 5.20 14.78
N ALA A 38 -17.69 6.43 14.96
CA ALA A 38 -17.93 7.55 14.05
C ALA A 38 -16.69 7.82 13.18
N LEU A 39 -16.91 8.12 11.89
CA LEU A 39 -15.86 8.51 10.96
C LEU A 39 -16.22 9.86 10.36
N GLU A 40 -15.47 10.89 10.72
CA GLU A 40 -15.78 12.27 10.38
C GLU A 40 -14.80 12.86 9.36
N GLY A 41 -15.34 13.59 8.39
CA GLY A 41 -14.57 14.22 7.34
C GLY A 41 -15.45 14.69 6.19
N PRO A 42 -14.89 15.44 5.24
CA PRO A 42 -15.63 15.90 4.07
C PRO A 42 -16.15 14.72 3.24
N ASP A 43 -17.27 14.96 2.56
CA ASP A 43 -17.80 13.98 1.62
C ASP A 43 -16.91 13.83 0.38
N GLU A 44 -16.89 12.61 -0.15
CA GLU A 44 -16.27 12.37 -1.46
C GLU A 44 -17.21 12.95 -2.52
N PRO A 45 -16.73 13.79 -3.46
CA PRO A 45 -17.59 14.33 -4.50
C PRO A 45 -18.24 13.21 -5.32
N PRO A 46 -19.45 13.40 -5.84
CA PRO A 46 -20.05 12.51 -6.82
C PRO A 46 -19.15 12.30 -8.06
N ARG A 47 -19.17 11.09 -8.63
CA ARG A 47 -18.30 10.71 -9.76
C ARG A 47 -18.49 11.60 -11.00
N ASP A 48 -19.70 12.09 -11.23
CA ASP A 48 -20.05 13.00 -12.32
C ASP A 48 -19.41 14.39 -12.18
N LEU A 49 -18.92 14.75 -11.00
CA LEU A 49 -18.20 16.00 -10.75
C LEU A 49 -16.68 15.84 -10.76
N PHE A 50 -16.15 14.66 -11.07
CA PHE A 50 -14.70 14.39 -10.99
C PHE A 50 -13.85 15.23 -11.93
N SER A 51 -14.39 15.69 -13.06
CA SER A 51 -13.67 16.58 -14.01
C SER A 51 -13.58 18.03 -13.54
N GLU A 52 -14.44 18.44 -12.62
CA GLU A 52 -14.55 19.82 -12.13
C GLU A 52 -14.10 19.94 -10.66
N ARG A 53 -13.76 18.80 -10.02
CA ARG A 53 -13.42 18.76 -8.60
C ARG A 53 -12.08 19.42 -8.33
N GLU A 54 -12.02 20.09 -7.19
CA GLU A 54 -10.77 20.45 -6.57
C GLU A 54 -10.22 19.23 -5.79
N VAL A 55 -8.97 18.89 -6.07
CA VAL A 55 -8.31 17.68 -5.53
C VAL A 55 -7.72 18.02 -4.15
N PHE A 56 -8.43 17.67 -3.08
CA PHE A 56 -8.01 17.96 -1.71
C PHE A 56 -7.40 16.77 -0.94
N GLY A 57 -7.17 15.64 -1.62
CA GLY A 57 -6.82 14.36 -1.02
C GLY A 57 -5.70 13.63 -1.75
N ALA A 58 -5.04 12.70 -1.06
CA ALA A 58 -3.89 11.96 -1.58
C ALA A 58 -4.25 10.62 -2.26
N HIS A 59 -5.52 10.38 -2.59
CA HIS A 59 -6.06 9.06 -2.97
C HIS A 59 -6.83 9.03 -4.29
N TYR A 60 -6.79 10.12 -5.06
CA TYR A 60 -7.63 10.30 -6.26
C TYR A 60 -7.10 9.73 -7.56
N ASP A 61 -5.88 9.19 -7.53
CA ASP A 61 -5.22 8.63 -8.71
C ASP A 61 -5.54 7.13 -8.82
N GLU A 62 -5.62 6.61 -10.04
CA GLU A 62 -6.23 5.32 -10.38
C GLU A 62 -5.49 4.11 -9.80
N GLY A 63 -4.18 4.25 -9.53
CA GLY A 63 -3.35 3.17 -9.02
C GLY A 63 -2.45 3.60 -7.88
N ARG A 64 -2.05 2.64 -7.04
CA ARG A 64 -1.01 2.83 -6.01
C ARG A 64 -0.04 1.67 -6.08
N ILE A 65 1.26 1.99 -6.00
CA ILE A 65 2.30 0.98 -5.86
C ILE A 65 2.26 0.45 -4.43
N THR A 66 2.10 -0.86 -4.30
CA THR A 66 2.41 -1.60 -3.07
C THR A 66 3.65 -2.45 -3.31
N ARG A 67 4.33 -2.84 -2.22
CA ARG A 67 5.54 -3.65 -2.25
C ARG A 67 5.81 -4.23 -0.86
N LYS A 68 6.28 -5.47 -0.77
CA LYS A 68 6.73 -6.10 0.48
C LYS A 68 8.12 -5.61 0.86
N THR A 69 8.86 -5.04 -0.09
CA THR A 69 10.20 -4.50 0.12
C THR A 69 10.19 -3.02 0.50
N ASP A 70 11.00 -2.61 1.49
CA ASP A 70 11.23 -1.19 1.83
C ASP A 70 12.58 -1.00 2.56
N PRO A 71 13.30 0.13 2.37
CA PRO A 71 14.47 0.46 3.18
C PRO A 71 14.19 0.61 4.68
N ASP A 72 12.96 0.94 5.07
CA ASP A 72 12.53 0.90 6.46
C ASP A 72 11.90 -0.47 6.80
N PRO A 73 12.46 -1.21 7.78
CA PRO A 73 11.99 -2.55 8.09
C PRO A 73 10.56 -2.57 8.66
N THR A 74 10.12 -1.51 9.33
CA THR A 74 8.76 -1.39 9.87
C THR A 74 7.76 -1.26 8.72
N TRP A 75 8.07 -0.42 7.74
CA TRP A 75 7.21 -0.24 6.57
C TRP A 75 7.12 -1.51 5.73
N ALA A 76 8.24 -2.20 5.50
CA ALA A 76 8.25 -3.50 4.81
C ALA A 76 7.34 -4.54 5.52
N TRP A 77 7.44 -4.61 6.85
CA TRP A 77 6.67 -5.55 7.69
C TRP A 77 5.17 -5.23 7.73
N LEU A 78 4.81 -3.95 7.78
CA LEU A 78 3.42 -3.49 7.72
C LEU A 78 2.81 -3.73 6.33
N ALA A 79 3.59 -3.50 5.28
CA ALA A 79 3.15 -3.69 3.90
C ALA A 79 2.84 -5.16 3.61
N GLN A 80 3.70 -6.10 4.04
CA GLN A 80 3.45 -7.55 3.89
C GLN A 80 2.09 -7.97 4.49
N ARG A 81 1.82 -7.57 5.74
CA ARG A 81 0.54 -7.84 6.40
C ARG A 81 -0.65 -7.17 5.72
N SER A 82 -0.43 -6.01 5.11
CA SER A 82 -1.50 -5.30 4.40
C SER A 82 -1.83 -6.04 3.10
N ILE A 83 -0.82 -6.43 2.33
CA ILE A 83 -0.96 -7.15 1.05
C ILE A 83 -1.64 -8.50 1.26
N GLU A 84 -1.27 -9.26 2.30
CA GLU A 84 -1.90 -10.55 2.65
C GLU A 84 -3.42 -10.47 2.82
N ARG A 85 -3.94 -9.28 3.13
CA ARG A 85 -5.36 -9.03 3.40
C ARG A 85 -6.12 -8.42 2.23
N PHE A 86 -5.46 -8.12 1.11
CA PHE A 86 -6.12 -7.50 -0.03
C PHE A 86 -7.24 -8.37 -0.61
N ALA A 87 -7.08 -9.69 -0.60
CA ALA A 87 -8.13 -10.63 -1.00
C ALA A 87 -9.41 -10.52 -0.15
N GLU A 88 -9.31 -10.10 1.13
CA GLU A 88 -10.46 -9.86 2.00
C GLU A 88 -11.25 -8.60 1.62
N LEU A 89 -10.66 -7.71 0.82
CA LEU A 89 -11.24 -6.44 0.41
C LEU A 89 -11.90 -6.52 -0.98
N GLU A 90 -11.71 -7.61 -1.72
CA GLU A 90 -12.31 -7.79 -3.03
C GLU A 90 -13.81 -8.09 -2.93
N GLU A 91 -14.61 -7.38 -3.72
CA GLU A 91 -16.05 -7.65 -3.80
C GLU A 91 -16.33 -8.89 -4.65
N PRO A 92 -17.20 -9.81 -4.19
CA PRO A 92 -17.60 -10.97 -5.00
C PRO A 92 -18.17 -10.54 -6.36
N GLY A 93 -17.47 -10.90 -7.45
CA GLY A 93 -17.89 -10.57 -8.82
C GLY A 93 -17.51 -9.16 -9.30
N GLY A 94 -16.77 -8.40 -8.50
CA GLY A 94 -16.17 -7.12 -8.92
C GLY A 94 -14.86 -7.31 -9.71
N PRO A 95 -14.33 -6.24 -10.33
CA PRO A 95 -12.97 -6.25 -10.87
C PRO A 95 -11.94 -6.43 -9.75
N PRO A 96 -10.75 -7.01 -10.05
CA PRO A 96 -9.71 -7.20 -9.04
C PRO A 96 -9.26 -5.83 -8.49
N PHE A 97 -9.13 -5.76 -7.16
CA PHE A 97 -8.63 -4.56 -6.48
C PHE A 97 -7.11 -4.44 -6.62
N PHE A 98 -6.43 -5.59 -6.66
CA PHE A 98 -4.99 -5.69 -6.71
C PHE A 98 -4.52 -6.54 -7.89
N VAL A 99 -3.47 -6.07 -8.56
CA VAL A 99 -2.78 -6.82 -9.61
C VAL A 99 -1.33 -6.99 -9.18
N GLU A 100 -0.93 -8.23 -8.94
CA GLU A 100 0.45 -8.59 -8.60
C GLU A 100 1.31 -8.54 -9.88
N CYS A 101 1.96 -7.40 -10.11
CA CYS A 101 2.77 -7.13 -11.30
C CYS A 101 4.28 -6.98 -11.01
N GLY A 102 4.69 -7.27 -9.78
CA GLY A 102 6.04 -7.09 -9.30
C GLY A 102 6.44 -5.62 -9.07
N HIS A 103 7.60 -5.43 -8.45
CA HIS A 103 8.16 -4.12 -8.14
C HIS A 103 9.67 -4.11 -8.34
N LEU A 104 10.14 -3.17 -9.17
CA LEU A 104 11.56 -2.93 -9.40
C LEU A 104 11.99 -1.60 -8.76
N ALA A 105 12.85 -1.68 -7.74
CA ALA A 105 13.57 -0.51 -7.23
C ALA A 105 14.92 -0.38 -7.94
N VAL A 106 15.18 0.74 -8.60
CA VAL A 106 16.47 1.02 -9.27
C VAL A 106 17.15 2.22 -8.62
N ALA A 107 18.46 2.11 -8.38
CA ALA A 107 19.27 3.24 -7.92
C ALA A 107 20.73 3.09 -8.39
N PRO A 108 21.55 4.16 -8.34
CA PRO A 108 23.00 4.02 -8.45
C PRO A 108 23.55 3.02 -7.42
N ALA A 109 24.58 2.26 -7.77
CA ALA A 109 25.11 1.15 -6.98
C ALA A 109 25.39 1.47 -5.49
N GLU A 110 25.81 2.70 -5.18
CA GLU A 110 26.18 3.10 -3.82
C GLU A 110 25.03 3.65 -2.96
N THR A 111 23.80 3.60 -3.47
CA THR A 111 22.63 4.14 -2.78
C THR A 111 22.27 3.26 -1.58
N SER A 112 22.31 3.83 -0.38
CA SER A 112 22.03 3.12 0.88
C SER A 112 20.63 2.50 0.93
N SER A 113 19.63 3.18 0.37
CA SER A 113 18.24 2.70 0.39
C SER A 113 18.04 1.38 -0.35
N LEU A 114 18.77 1.15 -1.45
CA LEU A 114 18.68 -0.11 -2.20
C LEU A 114 19.31 -1.26 -1.40
N ARG A 115 20.45 -1.01 -0.74
CA ARG A 115 21.09 -1.99 0.16
C ARG A 115 20.22 -2.32 1.37
N GLN A 116 19.64 -1.31 2.01
CA GLN A 116 18.74 -1.48 3.16
C GLN A 116 17.50 -2.28 2.76
N ARG A 117 16.90 -1.96 1.61
CA ARG A 117 15.78 -2.71 1.04
C ARG A 117 16.12 -4.19 0.87
N ALA A 118 17.25 -4.51 0.23
CA ALA A 118 17.67 -5.89 0.03
C ALA A 118 17.99 -6.60 1.35
N ALA A 119 18.60 -5.91 2.31
CA ALA A 119 18.87 -6.48 3.64
C ALA A 119 17.57 -6.79 4.40
N ASN A 120 16.60 -5.86 4.40
CA ASN A 120 15.31 -6.04 5.05
C ASN A 120 14.51 -7.18 4.39
N ALA A 121 14.48 -7.24 3.05
CA ALA A 121 13.81 -8.30 2.32
C ALA A 121 14.32 -9.69 2.74
N ARG A 122 15.65 -9.87 2.76
CA ARG A 122 16.28 -11.13 3.22
C ARG A 122 15.94 -11.43 4.68
N ALA A 123 15.98 -10.43 5.56
CA ALA A 123 15.68 -10.60 6.98
C ALA A 123 14.20 -10.96 7.24
N GLN A 124 13.30 -10.52 6.36
CA GLN A 124 11.86 -10.74 6.48
C GLN A 124 11.33 -11.90 5.61
N GLY A 125 12.22 -12.61 4.89
CA GLY A 125 11.85 -13.76 4.06
C GLY A 125 11.17 -13.40 2.74
N VAL A 126 11.30 -12.16 2.27
CA VAL A 126 10.78 -11.73 0.97
C VAL A 126 11.76 -12.13 -0.14
N ALA A 127 11.27 -12.87 -1.13
CA ALA A 127 12.07 -13.28 -2.27
C ALA A 127 12.37 -12.08 -3.18
N ILE A 128 13.65 -11.86 -3.47
CA ILE A 128 14.11 -10.77 -4.34
C ILE A 128 15.20 -11.24 -5.30
N GLN A 129 15.33 -10.53 -6.42
CA GLN A 129 16.45 -10.62 -7.34
C GLN A 129 17.23 -9.30 -7.30
N GLU A 130 18.53 -9.36 -7.03
CA GLU A 130 19.42 -8.21 -7.19
C GLU A 130 19.96 -8.20 -8.62
N LEU A 131 19.69 -7.12 -9.34
CA LEU A 131 20.02 -6.99 -10.75
C LEU A 131 21.18 -6.00 -10.94
N GLY A 132 22.21 -6.41 -11.66
CA GLY A 132 23.28 -5.57 -12.16
C GLY A 132 22.93 -4.83 -13.46
N PRO A 133 23.83 -3.97 -13.97
CA PRO A 133 23.59 -3.17 -15.17
C PRO A 133 23.23 -3.98 -16.41
N GLU A 134 23.89 -5.13 -16.61
CA GLU A 134 23.66 -6.02 -17.76
C GLU A 134 22.28 -6.68 -17.67
N GLU A 135 21.91 -7.20 -16.50
CA GLU A 135 20.60 -7.83 -16.25
C GLU A 135 19.46 -6.81 -16.38
N LEU A 136 19.63 -5.60 -15.85
CA LEU A 136 18.67 -4.52 -16.00
C LEU A 136 18.46 -4.13 -17.46
N SER A 137 19.54 -4.03 -18.23
CA SER A 137 19.47 -3.66 -19.65
C SER A 137 18.85 -4.78 -20.49
N ALA A 138 19.09 -6.05 -20.13
CA ALA A 138 18.51 -7.21 -20.81
C ALA A 138 17.01 -7.38 -20.49
N GLN A 139 16.60 -7.23 -19.22
CA GLN A 139 15.22 -7.45 -18.77
C GLN A 139 14.32 -6.23 -18.99
N TYR A 140 14.87 -5.02 -18.84
CA TYR A 140 14.14 -3.76 -18.94
C TYR A 140 14.77 -2.81 -19.98
N PRO A 141 14.90 -3.24 -21.27
CA PRO A 141 15.60 -2.47 -22.30
C PRO A 141 14.97 -1.10 -22.60
N TYR A 142 13.73 -0.88 -22.16
CA TYR A 142 12.97 0.34 -22.33
C TYR A 142 13.21 1.41 -21.25
N LEU A 143 13.91 1.10 -20.14
CA LEU A 143 14.07 2.03 -19.00
C LEU A 143 15.24 3.03 -19.13
N ALA A 144 16.06 2.95 -20.19
CA ALA A 144 17.18 3.87 -20.48
C ALA A 144 17.99 4.30 -19.23
N LEU A 145 18.43 3.32 -18.44
CA LEU A 145 19.06 3.54 -17.14
C LEU A 145 20.51 4.05 -17.26
N PRO A 146 20.99 4.88 -16.32
CA PRO A 146 22.38 5.34 -16.34
C PRO A 146 23.36 4.18 -16.10
N PRO A 147 24.60 4.26 -16.63
CA PRO A 147 25.62 3.25 -16.40
C PRO A 147 25.85 2.99 -14.90
N GLY A 148 25.97 1.72 -14.52
CA GLY A 148 26.20 1.34 -13.12
C GLY A 148 24.95 1.34 -12.24
N ALA A 149 23.76 1.59 -12.81
CA ALA A 149 22.50 1.36 -12.10
C ALA A 149 22.39 -0.10 -11.63
N ARG A 150 21.79 -0.29 -10.45
CA ARG A 150 21.45 -1.60 -9.90
C ARG A 150 20.01 -1.64 -9.45
N GLY A 151 19.46 -2.84 -9.42
CA GLY A 151 18.05 -3.10 -9.15
C GLY A 151 17.85 -4.07 -8.00
N VAL A 152 16.74 -3.92 -7.29
CA VAL A 152 16.14 -4.95 -6.44
C VAL A 152 14.75 -5.19 -6.99
N TYR A 153 14.53 -6.38 -7.51
CA TYR A 153 13.26 -6.82 -8.09
C TYR A 153 12.55 -7.79 -7.15
N GLU A 154 11.29 -7.51 -6.89
CA GLU A 154 10.33 -8.34 -6.19
C GLU A 154 9.30 -8.80 -7.24
N ALA A 155 9.16 -10.10 -7.47
CA ALA A 155 8.24 -10.61 -8.49
C ALA A 155 6.78 -10.59 -8.02
N ASP A 156 6.59 -10.89 -6.73
CA ASP A 156 5.32 -11.11 -6.07
C ASP A 156 5.27 -10.27 -4.78
#